data_AF-A0A9X2WC59-F1
#
_entry.id   AF-A0A9X2WC59-F1
#
_cell.length_a   1.000
_cell.length_b   1.000
_cell.length_c   1.000
_cell.angle_alpha   90.00
_cell.angle_beta   90.00
_cell.angle_gamma   90.00
#
_symmetry.space_group_name_H-M   'P 1'
#
loop_
_entity.id
_entity.type
_entity.pdbx_description
1 polymer ?
#
loop_
_entity_poly.entity_id
_entity_poly.type
_entity_poly.pdbx_seq_one_letter_code
_entity_poly.pdbx_strand_id
1 'polypeptide(L)' 'MLSRLLLTVAILLMISGCSTVKPWERGNLAQDIMAWQPDPLKASLDNHIHFSKEGSSGGGQAAGGGCGCN' A
#
# COMPACT_ATOMS: atom_id res chain seq x y z
N MET A 1 15.60 34.03 -1.04
CA MET A 1 16.17 33.18 -2.11
C MET A 1 16.62 31.83 -1.55
N LEU A 2 17.39 31.79 -0.45
CA LEU A 2 17.87 30.55 0.19
C LEU A 2 16.75 29.57 0.61
N SER A 3 15.65 30.06 1.19
CA SER A 3 14.51 29.21 1.59
C SER A 3 13.83 28.52 0.40
N ARG A 4 13.74 29.17 -0.77
CA ARG A 4 13.17 28.57 -1.98
C ARG A 4 14.09 27.46 -2.52
N LEU A 5 15.41 27.66 -2.46
CA LEU A 5 16.40 26.67 -2.86
C LEU A 5 16.32 25.41 -1.98
N LEU A 6 16.22 25.58 -0.65
CA LEU A 6 16.07 24.46 0.28
C LEU A 6 14.82 23.64 0.01
N LEU A 7 13.70 24.30 -0.30
CA LEU A 7 12.44 23.64 -0.61
C LEU A 7 12.52 22.83 -1.93
N THR A 8 13.17 23.39 -2.96
CA THR A 8 13.38 22.67 -4.23
C THR A 8 14.27 21.44 -4.06
N VAL A 9 15.32 21.53 -3.23
CA VAL A 9 16.21 20.39 -2.95
C VAL A 9 15.48 19.31 -2.15
N ALA A 10 14.67 19.70 -1.17
CA ALA A 10 13.87 18.74 -0.39
C ALA A 10 12.90 17.94 -1.28
N ILE A 11 12.23 18.61 -2.23
CA ILE A 11 11.32 17.93 -3.16
C ILE A 11 12.06 16.93 -4.06
N LEU A 12 13.24 17.30 -4.57
CA LEU A 12 14.05 16.41 -5.41
C LEU A 12 14.51 15.15 -4.65
N LEU A 13 14.83 15.28 -3.36
CA LEU A 13 15.21 14.13 -2.53
C LEU A 13 14.07 13.12 -2.33
N MET A 14 12.82 13.58 -2.23
CA MET A 14 11.66 12.71 -2.02
C MET A 14 11.32 11.83 -3.24
N ILE A 15 11.74 12.22 -4.44
CA ILE A 15 11.44 11.48 -5.68
C ILE A 15 12.60 10.55 -6.10
N SER A 16 13.74 10.63 -5.41
CA SER A 16 14.97 9.88 -5.74
C SER A 16 14.84 8.34 -5.64
N GLY A 17 13.77 7.82 -5.04
CA GLY A 17 13.52 6.38 -4.93
C GLY A 17 12.88 5.73 -6.17
N CYS A 18 12.44 6.51 -7.16
CA CYS A 18 11.80 5.96 -8.35
C CYS A 18 12.86 5.39 -9.30
N SER A 19 12.88 4.06 -9.49
CA SER A 19 13.77 3.38 -10.44
C SER A 19 12.98 2.41 -11.30
N THR A 20 13.35 2.31 -12.58
CA THR A 20 12.79 1.29 -13.48
C THR A 20 13.52 -0.03 -13.25
N VAL A 21 12.77 -1.06 -12.87
CA VAL A 21 13.29 -2.42 -12.67
C VAL A 21 12.91 -3.31 -13.84
N LYS A 22 13.71 -4.35 -14.10
CA LYS A 22 13.39 -5.31 -15.14
C LYS A 22 12.17 -6.14 -14.71
N PRO A 23 11.33 -6.63 -15.65
CA PRO A 23 10.08 -7.30 -15.30
C PRO A 23 10.21 -8.44 -14.29
N TRP A 24 11.31 -9.20 -14.33
CA TRP A 24 11.59 -10.34 -13.45
C TRP A 24 12.13 -9.97 -12.07
N GLU A 25 12.71 -8.78 -11.89
CA GLU A 25 13.20 -8.30 -10.57
C GLU A 25 12.03 -8.00 -9.62
N ARG A 26 10.82 -7.79 -10.17
CA ARG A 26 9.58 -7.62 -9.40
C ARG A 26 9.21 -8.85 -8.55
N GLY A 27 9.72 -10.03 -8.90
CA GLY A 27 9.48 -11.26 -8.14
C GLY A 27 10.04 -11.24 -6.72
N ASN A 28 11.06 -10.43 -6.46
CA ASN A 28 11.72 -10.36 -5.14
C ASN A 28 10.77 -9.89 -4.04
N LEU A 29 9.87 -8.95 -4.35
CA LEU A 29 8.88 -8.39 -3.43
C LEU A 29 7.48 -9.05 -3.58
N ALA A 30 7.32 -9.96 -4.53
CA ALA A 30 6.05 -10.63 -4.81
C ALA A 30 5.97 -12.04 -4.18
N GLN A 31 6.82 -12.33 -3.20
CA GLN A 31 6.78 -13.61 -2.47
C GLN A 31 5.53 -13.66 -1.59
N ASP A 32 4.92 -14.84 -1.46
CA ASP A 32 3.69 -15.04 -0.66
C ASP A 32 3.84 -14.57 0.80
N ILE A 33 5.05 -14.71 1.37
CA ILE A 33 5.36 -14.25 2.73
C ILE A 33 5.34 -12.72 2.89
N MET A 34 5.46 -11.98 1.79
CA MET A 34 5.41 -10.51 1.76
C MET A 34 4.03 -10.01 1.30
N ALA A 35 3.07 -10.90 1.06
CA ALA A 35 1.72 -10.51 0.70
C ALA A 35 1.07 -9.72 1.84
N TRP A 36 0.27 -8.71 1.49
CA TRP A 36 -0.52 -7.94 2.45
C TRP A 36 -1.47 -8.81 3.28
N GLN A 37 -1.94 -9.90 2.68
CA GLN A 37 -2.82 -10.89 3.29
C GLN A 37 -2.27 -12.29 2.98
N PRO A 38 -1.30 -12.78 3.76
CA PRO A 38 -0.68 -14.08 3.52
C PRO A 38 -1.66 -15.23 3.79
N ASP A 39 -2.70 -14.99 4.61
CA ASP A 39 -3.81 -15.92 4.84
C ASP A 39 -5.15 -15.26 4.44
N PRO A 40 -5.62 -15.48 3.20
CA PRO A 40 -6.86 -14.87 2.72
C PRO A 40 -8.11 -15.41 3.42
N LEU A 41 -8.07 -16.64 3.94
CA LEU A 41 -9.21 -17.23 4.64
C LEU A 41 -9.39 -16.57 6.00
N LYS A 42 -8.30 -16.40 6.75
CA LYS A 42 -8.30 -15.64 8.01
C LYS A 42 -8.71 -14.20 7.78
N ALA A 43 -8.16 -13.53 6.76
CA ALA A 43 -8.54 -12.16 6.43
C ALA A 43 -10.05 -12.04 6.12
N SER A 44 -10.62 -12.98 5.37
CA SER A 44 -12.06 -13.02 5.10
C SER A 44 -12.89 -13.20 6.38
N LEU A 45 -12.45 -14.07 7.29
CA LEU A 45 -13.13 -14.30 8.56
C LEU A 45 -13.09 -13.07 9.46
N ASP A 46 -11.91 -12.45 9.60
CA ASP A 46 -11.73 -11.24 10.42
C ASP A 46 -12.60 -10.09 9.90
N ASN A 47 -12.67 -9.92 8.57
CA ASN A 47 -13.58 -8.96 7.94
C ASN A 47 -15.06 -9.27 8.22
N HIS A 48 -15.47 -10.53 8.14
CA HIS A 48 -16.84 -10.94 8.44
C HIS A 48 -17.21 -10.62 9.91
N ILE A 49 -16.30 -10.90 10.83
CA ILE A 49 -16.47 -10.60 12.26
C ILE A 49 -16.56 -9.10 12.48
N HIS A 50 -15.63 -8.32 11.92
CA HIS A 50 -15.58 -6.87 12.07
C HIS A 50 -16.83 -6.20 11.49
N PHE A 51 -17.26 -6.57 10.28
CA PHE A 51 -18.49 -6.08 9.68
C PHE A 51 -19.73 -6.40 10.54
N SER A 52 -19.78 -7.59 11.12
CA SER A 52 -20.89 -8.02 11.98
C SER A 52 -20.94 -7.26 13.31
N LYS A 53 -19.78 -6.81 13.82
CA LYS A 53 -19.66 -6.15 15.13
C LYS A 53 -19.73 -4.63 15.06
N GLU A 54 -19.21 -4.04 13.98
CA GLU A 54 -18.99 -2.59 13.86
C GLU A 54 -19.85 -1.96 12.75
N GLY A 55 -20.93 -2.63 12.37
CA GLY A 55 -21.81 -2.32 11.24
C GLY A 55 -21.84 -0.84 10.82
N SER A 56 -21.49 -0.61 9.55
CA SER A 56 -21.79 0.59 8.75
C SER A 56 -20.75 1.74 8.68
N SER A 57 -19.53 1.48 8.22
CA SER A 57 -18.84 2.47 7.36
C SER A 57 -17.96 1.82 6.29
N GLY A 58 -18.53 1.56 5.09
CA GLY A 58 -17.76 1.26 3.87
C GLY A 58 -17.17 -0.15 3.79
N GLY A 59 -18.02 -1.18 3.73
CA GLY A 59 -17.62 -2.57 3.54
C GLY A 59 -17.06 -2.82 2.14
N GLY A 60 -15.75 -2.64 1.96
CA GLY A 60 -15.07 -3.01 0.73
C GLY A 60 -13.56 -2.98 0.93
N GLN A 61 -12.95 -4.16 0.98
CA GLN A 61 -11.52 -4.27 0.68
C GLN A 61 -11.37 -3.88 -0.79
N ALA A 62 -10.74 -2.73 -1.08
CA ALA A 62 -10.28 -2.46 -2.43
C ALA A 62 -9.42 -3.67 -2.84
N ALA A 63 -9.81 -4.35 -3.91
CA ALA A 63 -9.08 -5.49 -4.43
C ALA A 63 -7.67 -5.01 -4.81
N GLY A 64 -6.70 -5.27 -3.93
CA GLY A 64 -5.28 -5.00 -4.14
C GLY A 64 -4.83 -3.60 -3.71
N GLY A 65 -3.94 -3.58 -2.70
CA GLY A 65 -2.76 -2.71 -2.60
C GLY A 65 -2.88 -1.19 -2.81
N GLY A 66 -4.09 -0.62 -2.79
CA GLY A 66 -4.33 0.81 -2.93
C GLY A 66 -4.62 1.45 -1.58
N CYS A 67 -4.22 2.72 -1.43
CA CYS A 67 -4.67 3.59 -0.34
C CYS A 67 -6.21 3.59 -0.35
N GLY A 68 -6.83 2.91 0.63
CA GLY A 68 -8.26 2.68 0.72
C GLY A 68 -9.07 3.94 1.04
N CYS A 69 -9.06 4.92 0.12
CA CYS A 69 -9.94 6.07 0.16
C CYS A 69 -11.20 5.77 -0.66
N ASN A 70 -12.36 5.98 -0.04
CA ASN A 70 -13.67 6.10 -0.71
C ASN A 70 -13.68 7.33 -1.63
#